data_AF-A0A0G1D441-F1
#
_entry.id   AF-A0A0G1D441-F1
#
_cell.length_a   1.000
_cell.length_b   1.000
_cell.length_c   1.000
_cell.angle_alpha   90.00
_cell.angle_beta   90.00
_cell.angle_gamma   90.00
#
_symmetry.space_group_name_H-M   'P 1'
#
loop_
_entity.id
_entity.type
_entity.pdbx_description
1 polymer ?
#
loop_
_entity_poly.entity_id
_entity_poly.type
_entity_poly.pdbx_seq_one_letter_code
_entity_poly.pdbx_strand_id
1 'polypeptide(L)' 'MIALGGSIVHPDEINVAYLKEFKNFISTETAKGKKFIIVVGGGAPARKFQRAANEVVDVADNDLDWLGIHATRLNA' A
#
# COMPACT_ATOMS: atom_id res chain seq x y z
N MET A 1 3.45 16.09 -1.28
CA MET A 1 3.09 14.76 -0.73
C MET A 1 2.43 13.96 -1.84
N ILE A 2 2.78 12.69 -1.99
CA ILE A 2 2.16 11.77 -2.95
C ILE A 2 1.46 10.68 -2.13
N ALA A 3 0.14 10.58 -2.28
CA ALA A 3 -0.64 9.47 -1.74
C ALA A 3 -0.75 8.39 -2.83
N LEU A 4 -0.08 7.27 -2.59
CA LEU A 4 -0.03 6.13 -3.49
C LEU A 4 -1.11 5.13 -3.08
N GLY A 5 -2.14 5.00 -3.91
CA GLY A 5 -3.21 4.05 -3.66
C GLY A 5 -2.67 2.62 -3.59
N GLY A 6 -2.95 1.91 -2.50
CA GLY A 6 -2.50 0.52 -2.34
C GLY A 6 -3.04 -0.40 -3.44
N SER A 7 -4.21 -0.09 -4.02
CA SER A 7 -4.76 -0.83 -5.16
C SER A 7 -4.01 -0.58 -6.48
N ILE A 8 -3.13 0.44 -6.56
CA ILE A 8 -2.25 0.66 -7.71
C ILE A 8 -0.93 -0.12 -7.52
N VAL A 9 -0.42 -0.10 -6.29
CA VAL A 9 0.80 -0.83 -5.88
C VAL A 9 0.58 -2.34 -5.86
N HIS A 10 -0.56 -2.76 -5.33
CA HIS A 10 -0.90 -4.15 -5.09
C HIS A 10 -2.41 -4.38 -5.34
N PRO A 11 -2.87 -4.31 -6.61
CA PRO A 11 -4.27 -4.55 -6.99
C PRO A 11 -4.74 -5.98 -6.66
N ASP A 12 -3.90 -6.97 -6.92
CA ASP A 12 -4.13 -8.39 -6.64
C ASP A 12 -2.79 -9.09 -6.38
N GLU A 13 -1.86 -8.86 -7.31
CA GLU A 13 -0.41 -9.08 -7.21
C GLU A 13 0.34 -7.73 -7.15
N ILE A 14 1.61 -7.77 -6.75
CA ILE A 14 2.46 -6.57 -6.72
C ILE A 14 2.70 -6.06 -8.15
N ASN A 15 2.35 -4.81 -8.41
CA ASN A 15 2.55 -4.16 -9.71
C ASN A 15 3.99 -3.66 -9.87
N VAL A 16 4.91 -4.60 -10.11
CA VAL A 16 6.35 -4.31 -10.26
C VAL A 16 6.64 -3.35 -11.41
N ALA A 17 5.89 -3.42 -12.51
CA ALA A 17 6.06 -2.52 -13.66
C ALA A 17 5.83 -1.06 -13.24
N TYR A 18 4.71 -0.79 -12.57
CA TYR A 18 4.40 0.53 -12.03
C TYR A 18 5.46 1.00 -11.03
N LEU A 19 5.90 0.14 -10.11
CA LEU A 19 6.93 0.50 -9.12
C LEU A 19 8.26 0.92 -9.76
N LYS A 20 8.66 0.27 -10.86
CA LYS A 20 9.86 0.66 -11.63
C LYS A 20 9.69 2.04 -12.26
N GLU A 21 8.55 2.30 -12.89
CA GLU A 21 8.25 3.60 -13.50
C GLU A 21 8.19 4.71 -12.44
N PHE A 22 7.50 4.46 -11.33
CA PHE A 22 7.37 5.40 -10.23
C PHE A 22 8.73 5.71 -9.59
N LYS A 23 9.59 4.69 -9.36
CA LYS A 23 10.97 4.89 -8.90
C LYS A 23 11.75 5.80 -9.85
N ASN A 24 11.66 5.57 -11.16
CA ASN A 24 12.36 6.38 -12.15
C ASN A 24 11.89 7.83 -12.14
N PHE A 25 10.58 8.06 -12.04
CA PHE A 25 10.00 9.39 -11.89
C PHE A 25 10.53 10.09 -10.63
N ILE A 26 10.44 9.45 -9.46
CA ILE A 26 10.90 10.05 -8.19
C ILE A 26 12.40 10.34 -8.24
N SER A 27 13.21 9.43 -8.78
CA SER A 27 14.67 9.63 -8.92
C SER A 27 15.01 10.82 -9.83
N THR A 28 14.28 10.96 -10.94
CA THR A 28 14.47 12.06 -11.89
C THR A 28 14.11 13.41 -11.27
N GLU A 29 13.00 13.46 -10.53
CA GLU A 29 12.52 14.70 -9.93
C GLU A 29 13.32 15.10 -8.68
N THR A 30 13.81 14.12 -7.90
CA THR A 30 14.70 14.38 -6.76
C THR A 30 16.08 14.87 -7.21
N ALA A 31 16.60 14.40 -8.35
CA ALA A 31 17.82 14.95 -8.95
C ALA A 31 17.67 16.44 -9.34
N LYS A 32 16.44 16.90 -9.59
CA LYS A 32 16.12 18.33 -9.83
C LYS A 32 15.89 19.13 -8.53
N GLY A 33 16.18 18.54 -7.37
CA GLY A 33 16.05 19.18 -6.07
C GLY A 33 14.66 19.10 -5.42
N LYS A 34 13.70 18.37 -6.02
CA LYS A 34 12.37 18.18 -5.40
C LYS A 34 12.46 17.19 -4.23
N LYS A 35 11.63 17.39 -3.21
CA LYS A 35 11.48 16.48 -2.07
C LYS A 35 10.06 15.93 -2.03
N PHE A 36 9.94 14.64 -1.74
CA PHE A 36 8.66 13.95 -1.69
C PHE A 36 8.44 13.29 -0.34
N ILE A 37 7.21 13.36 0.15
CA ILE A 37 6.68 12.49 1.20
C ILE A 37 5.73 11.55 0.48
N ILE A 38 5.96 10.24 0.62
CA ILE A 38 5.18 9.20 -0.05
C ILE A 38 4.43 8.41 1.03
N VAL A 39 3.13 8.24 0.84
CA VAL A 39 2.28 7.43 1.72
C VAL A 39 1.62 6.35 0.88
N VAL A 40 1.69 5.09 1.31
CA VAL A 40 1.17 3.95 0.55
C VAL A 40 -0.02 3.33 1.26
N GLY A 41 -1.10 3.04 0.51
CA GLY A 41 -2.28 2.35 1.02
C GLY A 41 -2.10 0.82 1.13
N GLY A 42 -3.02 0.14 1.82
CA GLY A 42 -2.91 -1.32 2.09
C GLY A 42 -3.27 -2.26 0.94
N GLY A 43 -4.00 -1.78 -0.08
CA GLY A 43 -4.26 -2.54 -1.32
C GLY A 43 -5.05 -3.84 -1.13
N ALA A 44 -4.83 -4.81 -2.03
CA ALA A 44 -5.40 -6.15 -1.91
C ALA A 44 -5.02 -6.87 -0.60
N PRO A 45 -3.76 -6.82 -0.10
CA PRO A 45 -3.40 -7.46 1.15
C PRO A 45 -4.32 -7.07 2.31
N ALA A 46 -4.59 -5.77 2.50
CA ALA A 46 -5.50 -5.29 3.54
C ALA A 46 -6.88 -5.97 3.44
N ARG A 47 -7.51 -5.89 2.26
CA ARG A 47 -8.85 -6.45 2.04
C ARG A 47 -8.89 -7.96 2.18
N LYS A 48 -7.87 -8.67 1.65
CA LYS A 48 -7.78 -10.13 1.69
C LYS A 48 -7.64 -10.61 3.14
N PHE A 49 -6.76 -10.00 3.93
CA PHE A 49 -6.57 -10.39 5.33
C PHE A 49 -7.77 -10.03 6.20
N GLN A 50 -8.33 -8.83 6.08
CA GLN A 50 -9.53 -8.43 6.84
C GLN A 50 -10.70 -9.38 6.55
N ARG A 51 -10.94 -9.70 5.27
CA ARG A 51 -11.99 -10.64 4.88
C ARG A 51 -11.74 -12.05 5.40
N ALA A 52 -10.53 -12.58 5.22
CA ALA A 52 -10.19 -13.92 5.70
C ALA A 52 -10.29 -14.03 7.22
N ALA A 53 -9.90 -12.99 7.97
CA ALA A 53 -10.03 -12.98 9.42
C ALA A 53 -11.50 -13.04 9.86
N ASN A 54 -12.37 -12.24 9.23
CA ASN A 54 -13.82 -12.25 9.48
C ASN A 54 -14.53 -13.56 9.09
N GLU A 55 -13.98 -14.31 8.12
CA GLU A 55 -14.51 -15.63 7.75
C GLU A 55 -14.15 -16.72 8.77
N VAL A 56 -13.12 -16.50 9.59
CA VAL A 56 -12.59 -17.49 10.54
C VAL A 56 -13.12 -17.27 11.96
N VAL A 57 -13.17 -16.01 12.41
CA VAL A 57 -13.72 -15.62 13.72
C VAL A 57 -14.44 -14.28 13.62
N ASP A 58 -15.29 -13.98 14.60
CA ASP A 58 -15.83 -12.63 14.75
C ASP A 58 -14.71 -11.71 15.27
N VAL A 59 -14.17 -10.87 14.38
CA VAL A 59 -13.03 -9.99 14.68
C VAL A 59 -13.56 -8.60 15.01
N ALA A 60 -13.07 -8.01 16.11
CA ALA A 60 -13.42 -6.63 16.43
C ALA A 60 -12.91 -5.66 15.35
N ASP A 61 -13.69 -4.62 15.05
CA ASP A 61 -13.34 -3.61 14.04
C ASP A 61 -11.93 -3.02 14.23
N ASN A 62 -11.52 -2.81 15.49
CA ASN A 62 -10.18 -2.33 15.82
C ASN A 62 -9.07 -3.27 15.34
N ASP A 63 -9.26 -4.58 15.44
CA ASP A 63 -8.27 -5.56 14.99
C ASP A 63 -8.22 -5.64 13.46
N LEU A 64 -9.36 -5.46 12.79
CA LEU A 64 -9.42 -5.31 11.33
C LEU A 64 -8.68 -4.05 10.86
N ASP A 65 -8.80 -2.94 11.58
CA ASP A 65 -8.03 -1.72 11.30
C ASP A 65 -6.52 -1.96 11.44
N TRP A 66 -6.10 -2.68 12.49
CA TRP A 66 -4.69 -3.06 12.64
C TRP A 66 -4.19 -3.92 11.47
N LEU A 67 -4.97 -4.89 10.98
CA LEU A 67 -4.64 -5.65 9.77
C LEU A 67 -4.46 -4.72 8.55
N GLY A 68 -5.32 -3.72 8.41
CA GLY A 68 -5.21 -2.70 7.37
C GLY A 68 -3.92 -1.87 7.48
N ILE A 69 -3.57 -1.43 8.70
CA ILE A 69 -2.34 -0.68 8.98
C ILE A 69 -1.09 -1.55 8.74
N HIS A 70 -1.13 -2.84 9.07
CA HIS A 70 -0.02 -3.73 8.77
C HIS A 70 0.18 -3.91 7.26
N ALA A 71 -0.91 -3.97 6.49
CA ALA A 71 -0.83 -4.02 5.04
C ALA A 71 -0.29 -2.72 4.42
N THR A 72 -0.60 -1.54 4.97
CA THR A 72 0.00 -0.27 4.48
C THR A 72 1.50 -0.25 4.72
N ARG A 73 1.96 -0.74 5.88
CA ARG A 73 3.40 -0.87 6.21
C ARG A 73 4.10 -1.91 5.34
N LEU A 74 3.45 -3.02 5.00
CA LEU A 74 4.01 -4.04 4.11
C LEU A 74 4.27 -3.50 2.70
N ASN A 75 3.44 -2.56 2.23
CA ASN A 75 3.59 -1.96 0.90
C ASN A 75 4.60 -0.80 0.84
N ALA A 76 5.13 -0.33 1.98
CA ALA A 76 6.00 0.85 2.08
C ALA A 76 7.48 0.47 2.24
#